data_AF-A0A3P6G2W7-F1
#
_entry.id   AF-A0A3P6G2W7-F1
#
_cell.length_a   1.000
_cell.length_b   1.000
_cell.length_c   1.000
_cell.angle_alpha   90.00
_cell.angle_beta   90.00
_cell.angle_gamma   90.00
#
_symmetry.space_group_name_H-M   'P 1'
#
loop_
_entity.id
_entity.type
_entity.pdbx_description
1 polymer ?
#
loop_
_entity_poly.entity_id
_entity_poly.type
_entity_poly.pdbx_seq_one_letter_code
_entity_poly.pdbx_strand_id
1 'polypeptide(L)'
;RGFWSKHRRKVLVTAGCLGSGYFLYKLYNSHTRRLADLQRQLANDREHDENIKAQMKAHFENIQMIVDSTTLPHAMRCLSISIREEIDVSSVMERLNRGKGVLSQSEKLHLWDQLKILSFTRMVLSLWSVTMLSLYIRVQVNILGRHLYVDTARALDTSSHLLYALLVSSPTSTTCSSSSFWLPSKAAAPCTVMFSQEELDLIDRDDEQKFLSSADFLVTNAMPGLILNMQTAVSEVLKGMQLKDVITTRVLQETLLRIVDVFMSSGSPHHWVDYLMMPQDAKLSRTTSGETVSKFNQLMVETRQVLTSTEFTDIVEISLKCFTDALVEEMETQSVAGGLATGMPLAKMLPQIEKTTPVIIAEPGKNQFLQLIRDMSEVQVFFTLLYASMPQ
;
A
#
# COMPACT_ATOMS: atom_id res chain seq x y z
N ARG A 1 69.64 53.72 -40.02
CA ARG A 1 68.69 54.29 -39.03
C ARG A 1 67.32 54.63 -39.68
N GLY A 2 66.71 53.71 -40.46
CA GLY A 2 65.49 54.02 -41.26
C GLY A 2 64.52 52.86 -41.53
N PHE A 3 64.74 51.68 -40.93
CA PHE A 3 63.85 50.51 -41.12
C PHE A 3 62.49 50.69 -40.43
N TRP A 4 62.48 51.39 -39.29
CA TRP A 4 61.31 51.53 -38.44
C TRP A 4 60.24 52.49 -39.00
N SER A 5 60.64 53.60 -39.65
CA SER A 5 59.66 54.54 -40.23
C SER A 5 58.96 53.97 -41.47
N LYS A 6 59.65 53.10 -42.22
CA LYS A 6 59.15 52.51 -43.47
C LYS A 6 58.21 51.31 -43.24
N HIS A 7 58.23 50.68 -42.06
CA HIS A 7 57.45 49.46 -41.77
C HIS A 7 56.44 49.60 -40.62
N ARG A 8 56.36 50.76 -39.95
CA ARG A 8 55.43 51.02 -38.83
C ARG A 8 53.96 50.68 -39.13
N ARG A 9 53.46 50.98 -40.34
CA ARG A 9 52.09 50.62 -40.74
C ARG A 9 51.89 49.11 -40.88
N LYS A 10 52.88 48.40 -41.43
CA LYS A 10 52.82 46.94 -41.59
C LYS A 10 52.80 46.24 -40.23
N VAL A 11 53.65 46.69 -39.29
CA VAL A 11 53.74 46.14 -37.93
C VAL A 11 52.44 46.36 -37.13
N LEU A 12 51.82 47.55 -37.23
CA LEU A 12 50.55 47.84 -36.56
C LEU A 12 49.39 46.99 -37.10
N VAL A 13 49.32 46.80 -38.43
CA VAL A 13 48.29 45.96 -39.05
C VAL A 13 48.46 44.51 -38.61
N THR A 14 49.68 43.97 -38.62
CA THR A 14 49.94 42.59 -38.16
C THR A 14 49.63 42.41 -36.68
N ALA A 15 49.98 43.38 -35.82
CA ALA A 15 49.68 43.34 -34.39
C ALA A 15 48.16 43.42 -34.13
N GLY A 16 47.43 44.25 -34.89
CA GLY A 16 45.97 44.34 -34.82
C GLY A 16 45.27 43.04 -35.25
N CYS A 17 45.72 42.42 -36.35
CA CYS A 17 45.19 41.13 -36.80
C CYS A 17 45.46 40.01 -35.78
N LEU A 18 46.68 39.93 -35.23
CA LEU A 18 47.03 38.94 -34.22
C LEU A 18 46.27 39.16 -32.90
N GLY A 19 46.16 40.40 -32.44
CA GLY A 19 45.40 40.76 -31.23
C GLY A 19 43.91 40.49 -31.36
N SER A 20 43.32 40.82 -32.51
CA SER A 20 41.91 40.52 -32.83
C SER A 20 41.65 39.02 -32.91
N GLY A 21 42.54 38.26 -33.56
CA GLY A 21 42.47 36.80 -33.61
C GLY A 21 42.58 36.15 -32.23
N TYR A 22 43.50 36.61 -31.38
CA TYR A 22 43.62 36.14 -30.00
C TYR A 22 42.40 36.48 -29.15
N PHE A 23 41.84 37.68 -29.30
CA PHE A 23 40.63 38.09 -28.61
C PHE A 23 39.42 37.23 -29.01
N LEU A 24 39.21 37.00 -30.31
CA LEU A 24 38.16 36.11 -30.82
C LEU A 24 38.36 34.67 -30.36
N TYR A 25 39.59 34.15 -30.39
CA TYR A 25 39.92 32.83 -29.87
C TYR A 25 39.61 32.71 -28.37
N LYS A 26 39.95 33.74 -27.58
CA LYS A 26 39.67 33.76 -26.14
C LYS A 26 38.16 33.81 -25.85
N LEU A 27 37.41 34.59 -26.62
CA LEU A 27 35.94 34.68 -26.48
C LEU A 27 35.26 33.36 -26.87
N TYR A 28 35.68 32.76 -27.98
CA TYR A 28 35.20 31.45 -28.44
C TYR A 28 35.50 30.37 -27.40
N ASN A 29 36.76 30.24 -26.97
CA ASN A 29 37.17 29.26 -25.96
C ASN A 29 36.45 29.46 -24.62
N SER A 30 36.20 30.70 -24.20
CA SER A 30 35.40 31.00 -23.00
C SER A 30 33.95 30.53 -23.15
N HIS A 31 33.33 30.75 -24.31
CA HIS A 31 31.97 30.28 -24.59
C HIS A 31 31.88 28.76 -24.67
N THR A 32 32.84 28.11 -25.33
CA THR A 32 32.90 26.64 -25.44
C THR A 32 33.06 25.99 -24.06
N ARG A 33 33.89 26.57 -23.18
CA ARG A 33 34.03 26.10 -21.79
C ARG A 33 32.73 26.22 -21.01
N ARG A 34 32.08 27.39 -21.08
CA ARG A 34 30.79 27.62 -20.40
C ARG A 34 29.71 26.65 -20.88
N LEU A 35 29.65 26.38 -22.18
CA LEU A 35 28.71 25.41 -22.74
C LEU A 35 29.01 23.99 -22.25
N ALA A 36 30.29 23.60 -22.22
CA ALA A 36 30.72 22.31 -21.69
C ALA A 36 30.42 22.18 -20.19
N ASP A 37 30.58 23.25 -19.41
CA ASP A 37 30.27 23.27 -17.98
C ASP A 37 28.76 23.15 -17.72
N LEU A 38 27.93 23.85 -18.50
CA LEU A 38 26.47 23.69 -18.43
C LEU A 38 26.03 22.27 -18.84
N GLN A 39 26.65 21.69 -19.86
CA GLN A 39 26.39 20.30 -20.24
C GLN A 39 26.79 19.31 -19.14
N ARG A 40 27.93 19.54 -18.46
CA ARG A 40 28.35 18.74 -17.29
C ARG A 40 27.38 18.89 -16.12
N GLN A 41 26.96 20.11 -15.80
CA GLN A 41 25.97 20.35 -14.75
C GLN A 41 24.67 19.62 -15.07
N LEU A 42 24.11 19.81 -16.28
CA LEU A 42 22.91 19.10 -16.68
C LEU A 42 23.08 17.57 -16.74
N ALA A 43 24.28 17.06 -16.99
CA ALA A 43 24.55 15.62 -16.95
C ALA A 43 24.58 15.11 -15.50
N ASN A 44 25.28 15.82 -14.61
CA ASN A 44 25.34 15.51 -13.19
C ASN A 44 23.96 15.62 -12.52
N ASP A 45 23.18 16.65 -12.87
CA ASP A 45 21.83 16.85 -12.33
C ASP A 45 20.91 15.70 -12.77
N ARG A 46 20.99 15.27 -14.03
CA ARG A 46 20.25 14.09 -14.51
C ARG A 46 20.67 12.80 -13.81
N GLU A 47 21.96 12.58 -13.66
CA GLU A 47 22.50 11.40 -12.95
C GLU A 47 22.04 11.40 -11.48
N HIS A 48 22.06 12.56 -10.84
CA HIS A 48 21.59 12.72 -9.46
C HIS A 48 20.09 12.43 -9.34
N ASP A 49 19.27 12.96 -10.25
CA ASP A 49 17.83 12.69 -10.29
C ASP A 49 17.53 11.21 -10.57
N GLU A 50 18.30 10.57 -11.45
CA GLU A 50 18.19 9.13 -11.72
C GLU A 50 18.56 8.29 -10.50
N ASN A 51 19.62 8.66 -9.77
CA ASN A 51 20.03 7.99 -8.55
C ASN A 51 18.98 8.11 -7.44
N ILE A 52 18.39 9.30 -7.23
CA ILE A 52 17.29 9.49 -6.27
C ILE A 52 16.10 8.62 -6.65
N LYS A 53 15.70 8.61 -7.92
CA LYS A 53 14.59 7.77 -8.39
C LYS A 53 14.88 6.29 -8.20
N ALA A 54 16.11 5.85 -8.46
CA ALA A 54 16.52 4.46 -8.26
C ALA A 54 16.48 4.07 -6.77
N GLN A 55 16.97 4.95 -5.88
CA GLN A 55 16.92 4.72 -4.44
C GLN A 55 15.48 4.68 -3.91
N MET A 56 14.64 5.62 -4.32
CA MET A 56 13.23 5.67 -3.94
C MET A 56 12.48 4.42 -4.42
N LYS A 57 12.74 4.00 -5.67
CA LYS A 57 12.18 2.77 -6.23
C LYS A 57 12.63 1.53 -5.45
N ALA A 58 13.91 1.42 -5.13
CA ALA A 58 14.43 0.30 -4.34
C ALA A 58 13.81 0.24 -2.93
N HIS A 59 13.62 1.40 -2.29
CA HIS A 59 12.96 1.47 -0.98
C HIS A 59 11.49 1.03 -1.06
N PHE A 60 10.77 1.49 -2.10
CA PHE A 60 9.40 1.05 -2.36
C PHE A 60 9.31 -0.47 -2.59
N GLU A 61 10.19 -1.05 -3.43
CA GLU A 61 10.22 -2.50 -3.67
C GLU A 61 10.49 -3.30 -2.38
N ASN A 62 11.38 -2.79 -1.52
CA ASN A 62 11.64 -3.39 -0.21
C ASN A 62 10.40 -3.32 0.71
N ILE A 63 9.69 -2.19 0.72
CA ILE A 63 8.43 -2.03 1.46
C ILE A 63 7.38 -3.04 0.99
N GLN A 64 7.18 -3.17 -0.32
CA GLN A 64 6.23 -4.14 -0.87
C GLN A 64 6.61 -5.57 -0.49
N MET A 65 7.91 -5.89 -0.49
CA MET A 65 8.41 -7.18 -0.03
C MET A 65 8.12 -7.43 1.47
N ILE A 66 8.28 -6.42 2.33
CA ILE A 66 7.96 -6.51 3.77
C ILE A 66 6.46 -6.78 3.94
N VAL A 67 5.60 -6.03 3.25
CA VAL A 67 4.14 -6.26 3.29
C VAL A 67 3.79 -7.71 2.96
N ASP A 68 4.30 -8.22 1.85
CA ASP A 68 3.95 -9.56 1.35
C ASP A 68 4.55 -10.69 2.21
N SER A 69 5.70 -10.47 2.86
CA SER A 69 6.42 -11.52 3.59
C SER A 69 6.14 -11.55 5.09
N THR A 70 5.79 -10.43 5.72
CA THR A 70 5.64 -10.34 7.18
C THR A 70 4.26 -9.85 7.62
N THR A 71 3.89 -8.62 7.25
CA THR A 71 2.71 -7.93 7.80
C THR A 71 1.41 -8.57 7.32
N LEU A 72 1.28 -8.84 6.01
CA LEU A 72 0.06 -9.43 5.45
C LEU A 72 -0.17 -10.86 5.92
N PRO A 73 0.84 -11.77 5.95
CA PRO A 73 0.65 -13.12 6.50
C PRO A 73 0.21 -13.15 7.97
N HIS A 74 0.71 -12.22 8.79
CA HIS A 74 0.30 -12.11 10.18
C HIS A 74 -1.18 -11.72 10.30
N ALA A 75 -1.56 -10.60 9.69
CA ALA A 75 -2.92 -10.08 9.73
C ALA A 75 -3.94 -11.09 9.15
N MET A 76 -3.58 -11.76 8.05
CA MET A 76 -4.41 -12.79 7.42
C MET A 76 -4.61 -14.03 8.31
N ARG A 77 -3.61 -14.41 9.10
CA ARG A 77 -3.77 -15.49 10.07
C ARG A 77 -4.79 -15.12 11.15
N CYS A 78 -4.70 -13.91 11.70
CA CYS A 78 -5.66 -13.42 12.69
C CYS A 78 -7.09 -13.38 12.12
N LEU A 79 -7.23 -12.87 10.90
CA LEU A 79 -8.51 -12.83 10.19
C LEU A 79 -9.11 -14.24 9.98
N SER A 80 -8.29 -15.19 9.54
CA SER A 80 -8.71 -16.58 9.30
C SER A 80 -9.24 -17.26 10.57
N ILE A 81 -8.62 -16.97 11.73
CA ILE A 81 -9.06 -17.49 13.03
C ILE A 81 -10.43 -16.90 13.40
N SER A 82 -10.58 -15.57 13.37
CA SER A 82 -11.84 -14.92 13.72
C SER A 82 -13.00 -15.34 12.81
N ILE A 83 -12.80 -15.41 11.48
CA ILE A 83 -13.85 -15.89 10.56
C ILE A 83 -14.28 -17.33 10.88
N ARG A 84 -13.37 -18.18 11.35
CA ARG A 84 -13.68 -19.58 11.72
C ARG A 84 -14.43 -19.67 13.04
N GLU A 85 -14.11 -18.83 14.00
CA GLU A 85 -14.70 -18.85 15.33
C GLU A 85 -16.06 -18.14 15.38
N GLU A 86 -16.22 -17.02 14.67
CA GLU A 86 -17.43 -16.19 14.78
C GLU A 86 -18.57 -16.63 13.84
N ILE A 87 -18.27 -17.34 12.74
CA ILE A 87 -19.30 -17.86 11.81
C ILE A 87 -19.34 -19.38 11.85
N ASP A 88 -20.11 -19.92 12.80
CA ASP A 88 -20.31 -21.35 12.98
C ASP A 88 -21.41 -21.91 12.05
N VAL A 89 -21.05 -22.14 10.79
CA VAL A 89 -21.91 -22.86 9.83
C VAL A 89 -22.02 -24.35 10.17
N SER A 90 -20.99 -24.89 10.83
CA SER A 90 -20.89 -26.31 11.21
C SER A 90 -22.00 -26.76 12.13
N SER A 91 -22.36 -25.98 13.17
CA SER A 91 -23.43 -26.38 14.09
C SER A 91 -24.79 -26.48 13.38
N VAL A 92 -25.10 -25.59 12.45
CA VAL A 92 -26.34 -25.63 11.66
C VAL A 92 -26.34 -26.85 10.74
N MET A 93 -25.24 -27.12 10.04
CA MET A 93 -25.07 -28.30 9.18
C MET A 93 -25.19 -29.61 9.98
N GLU A 94 -24.62 -29.67 11.18
CA GLU A 94 -24.73 -30.83 12.06
C GLU A 94 -26.14 -31.03 12.59
N ARG A 95 -26.83 -29.97 13.02
CA ARG A 95 -28.25 -30.04 13.44
C ARG A 95 -29.13 -30.56 12.32
N LEU A 96 -28.87 -30.12 11.09
CA LEU A 96 -29.57 -30.59 9.91
C LEU A 96 -29.30 -32.07 9.62
N ASN A 97 -28.06 -32.53 9.81
CA ASN A 97 -27.68 -33.93 9.62
C ASN A 97 -28.23 -34.86 10.72
N ARG A 98 -28.17 -34.43 11.99
CA ARG A 98 -28.71 -35.18 13.15
C ARG A 98 -30.22 -35.26 13.14
N GLY A 99 -30.90 -34.24 12.63
CA GLY A 99 -32.36 -34.17 12.57
C GLY A 99 -33.02 -34.90 11.40
N LYS A 100 -32.26 -35.64 10.56
CA LYS A 100 -32.81 -36.41 9.44
C LYS A 100 -33.80 -37.48 9.96
N GLY A 101 -35.10 -37.20 9.83
CA GLY A 101 -36.19 -38.11 10.20
C GLY A 101 -36.90 -37.77 11.52
N VAL A 102 -36.37 -36.82 12.31
CA VAL A 102 -36.95 -36.40 13.61
C VAL A 102 -37.55 -34.99 13.55
N LEU A 103 -36.98 -34.11 12.73
CA LEU A 103 -37.42 -32.72 12.62
C LEU A 103 -38.72 -32.56 11.82
N SER A 104 -39.57 -31.63 12.25
CA SER A 104 -40.73 -31.20 11.48
C SER A 104 -40.30 -30.56 10.16
N GLN A 105 -41.14 -30.68 9.12
CA GLN A 105 -40.87 -30.10 7.81
C GLN A 105 -40.66 -28.58 7.87
N SER A 106 -41.37 -27.88 8.78
CA SER A 106 -41.22 -26.44 9.00
C SER A 106 -39.85 -26.10 9.59
N GLU A 107 -39.40 -26.86 10.59
CA GLU A 107 -38.10 -26.65 11.24
C GLU A 107 -36.95 -26.93 10.27
N LYS A 108 -37.10 -27.96 9.44
CA LYS A 108 -36.14 -28.29 8.39
C LYS A 108 -35.97 -27.14 7.39
N LEU A 109 -37.07 -26.55 6.91
CA LEU A 109 -37.01 -25.41 5.98
C LEU A 109 -36.35 -24.20 6.62
N HIS A 110 -36.67 -23.90 7.89
CA HIS A 110 -36.03 -22.81 8.63
C HIS A 110 -34.52 -23.01 8.79
N LEU A 111 -34.07 -24.22 9.13
CA LEU A 111 -32.63 -24.53 9.24
C LEU A 111 -31.90 -24.40 7.90
N TRP A 112 -32.53 -24.80 6.79
CA TRP A 112 -31.93 -24.61 5.47
C TRP A 112 -31.85 -23.13 5.07
N ASP A 113 -32.84 -22.33 5.45
CA ASP A 113 -32.81 -20.89 5.20
C ASP A 113 -31.73 -20.20 6.05
N GLN A 114 -31.59 -20.58 7.31
CA GLN A 114 -30.47 -20.14 8.17
C GLN A 114 -29.12 -20.55 7.58
N LEU A 115 -28.97 -21.79 7.11
CA LEU A 115 -27.76 -22.27 6.44
C LEU A 115 -27.45 -21.45 5.18
N LYS A 116 -28.49 -21.13 4.39
CA LYS A 116 -28.36 -20.28 3.20
C LYS A 116 -27.79 -18.91 3.56
N ILE A 117 -28.37 -18.22 4.54
CA ILE A 117 -27.90 -16.90 4.97
C ILE A 117 -26.48 -16.97 5.52
N LEU A 118 -26.20 -17.94 6.40
CA LEU A 118 -24.88 -18.07 7.03
C LEU A 118 -23.76 -18.41 6.03
N SER A 119 -24.00 -19.31 5.07
CA SER A 119 -23.00 -19.67 4.06
C SER A 119 -22.66 -18.49 3.15
N PHE A 120 -23.66 -17.73 2.69
CA PHE A 120 -23.41 -16.53 1.90
C PHE A 120 -22.75 -15.42 2.71
N THR A 121 -23.17 -15.25 3.97
CA THR A 121 -22.51 -14.30 4.89
C THR A 121 -21.04 -14.64 5.03
N ARG A 122 -20.71 -15.91 5.30
CA ARG A 122 -19.31 -16.35 5.46
C ARG A 122 -18.49 -16.07 4.22
N MET A 123 -19.02 -16.40 3.05
CA MET A 123 -18.31 -16.24 1.78
C MET A 123 -18.08 -14.76 1.45
N VAL A 124 -19.13 -13.92 1.50
CA VAL A 124 -19.00 -12.50 1.15
C VAL A 124 -18.18 -11.76 2.21
N LEU A 125 -18.34 -12.09 3.49
CA LEU A 125 -17.48 -11.54 4.54
C LEU A 125 -16.02 -11.91 4.31
N SER A 126 -15.72 -13.18 3.98
CA SER A 126 -14.34 -13.60 3.73
C SER A 126 -13.76 -12.87 2.52
N LEU A 127 -14.51 -12.75 1.43
CA LEU A 127 -14.11 -12.01 0.23
C LEU A 127 -13.82 -10.54 0.55
N TRP A 128 -14.74 -9.86 1.25
CA TRP A 128 -14.61 -8.45 1.58
C TRP A 128 -13.46 -8.21 2.57
N SER A 129 -13.40 -8.96 3.67
CA SER A 129 -12.39 -8.77 4.72
C SER A 129 -10.99 -9.08 4.23
N VAL A 130 -10.80 -10.13 3.43
CA VAL A 130 -9.47 -10.47 2.87
C VAL A 130 -9.01 -9.37 1.92
N THR A 131 -9.89 -8.89 1.04
CA THR A 131 -9.58 -7.82 0.09
C THR A 131 -9.25 -6.52 0.82
N MET A 132 -10.12 -6.09 1.74
CA MET A 132 -9.96 -4.84 2.47
C MET A 132 -8.75 -4.86 3.39
N LEU A 133 -8.51 -5.95 4.12
CA LEU A 133 -7.34 -6.06 4.99
C LEU A 133 -6.04 -6.01 4.16
N SER A 134 -6.00 -6.67 3.00
CA SER A 134 -4.83 -6.62 2.11
C SER A 134 -4.53 -5.21 1.61
N LEU A 135 -5.55 -4.51 1.11
CA LEU A 135 -5.40 -3.12 0.65
C LEU A 135 -5.06 -2.17 1.80
N TYR A 136 -5.70 -2.33 2.97
CA TYR A 136 -5.46 -1.51 4.15
C TYR A 136 -4.03 -1.62 4.66
N ILE A 137 -3.49 -2.84 4.82
CA ILE A 137 -2.10 -3.05 5.23
C ILE A 137 -1.15 -2.37 4.23
N ARG A 138 -1.43 -2.46 2.92
CA ARG A 138 -0.62 -1.78 1.90
C ARG A 138 -0.70 -0.27 2.04
N VAL A 139 -1.88 0.31 2.28
CA VAL A 139 -2.01 1.75 2.54
C VAL A 139 -1.16 2.15 3.74
N GLN A 140 -1.31 1.45 4.87
CA GLN A 140 -0.56 1.75 6.10
C GLN A 140 0.95 1.71 5.87
N VAL A 141 1.48 0.60 5.34
CA VAL A 141 2.93 0.46 5.19
C VAL A 141 3.49 1.43 4.14
N ASN A 142 2.73 1.79 3.10
CA ASN A 142 3.18 2.80 2.14
C ASN A 142 3.19 4.22 2.74
N ILE A 143 2.16 4.59 3.51
CA ILE A 143 2.14 5.86 4.25
C ILE A 143 3.30 5.91 5.24
N LEU A 144 3.44 4.89 6.09
CA LEU A 144 4.54 4.83 7.05
C LEU A 144 5.90 4.86 6.35
N GLY A 145 6.06 4.06 5.30
CA GLY A 145 7.29 3.94 4.55
C GLY A 145 7.76 5.25 3.91
N ARG A 146 6.84 6.06 3.37
CA ARG A 146 7.22 7.37 2.82
C ARG A 146 7.63 8.36 3.91
N HIS A 147 6.98 8.34 5.07
CA HIS A 147 7.40 9.17 6.20
C HIS A 147 8.79 8.77 6.70
N LEU A 148 9.05 7.48 6.89
CA LEU A 148 10.37 6.97 7.28
C LEU A 148 11.47 7.29 6.27
N TYR A 149 11.15 7.25 4.97
CA TYR A 149 12.08 7.64 3.91
C TYR A 149 12.47 9.12 4.02
N VAL A 150 11.48 10.01 4.18
CA VAL A 150 11.71 11.44 4.31
C VAL A 150 12.48 11.76 5.59
N ASP A 151 12.13 11.11 6.70
CA ASP A 151 12.81 11.22 7.98
C ASP A 151 14.29 10.81 7.89
N THR A 152 14.57 9.72 7.18
CA THR A 152 15.94 9.27 6.91
C THR A 152 16.69 10.29 6.03
N ALA A 153 16.05 10.83 4.99
CA ALA A 153 16.66 11.84 4.12
C ALA A 153 16.99 13.13 4.89
N ARG A 154 16.07 13.62 5.73
CA ARG A 154 16.29 14.80 6.59
C ARG A 154 17.42 14.58 7.59
N ALA A 155 17.52 13.39 8.18
CA ALA A 155 18.61 13.05 9.09
C ALA A 155 19.98 13.08 8.40
N LEU A 156 20.06 12.59 7.15
CA LEU A 156 21.28 12.63 6.33
C LEU A 156 21.67 14.05 5.91
N ASP A 157 20.70 14.87 5.52
CA ASP A 157 20.94 16.28 5.16
C ASP A 157 21.41 17.09 6.38
N THR A 158 20.78 16.88 7.54
CA THR A 158 21.17 17.54 8.80
C THR A 158 22.58 17.14 9.21
N SER A 159 22.91 15.85 9.11
CA SER A 159 24.26 15.34 9.38
C SER A 159 25.30 15.91 8.41
N SER A 160 24.95 16.07 7.14
CA SER A 160 25.80 16.67 6.10
C SER A 160 26.01 18.16 6.32
N HIS A 161 24.97 18.89 6.74
CA HIS A 161 25.05 20.30 7.12
C HIS A 161 25.88 20.51 8.39
N LEU A 162 25.76 19.62 9.38
CA LEU A 162 26.59 19.67 10.59
C LEU A 162 28.06 19.32 10.29
N LEU A 163 28.31 18.32 9.43
CA LEU A 163 29.66 18.04 8.93
C LEU A 163 30.24 19.24 8.16
N TYR A 164 29.44 19.90 7.32
CA TYR A 164 29.85 21.10 6.59
C TYR A 164 30.09 22.28 7.55
N ALA A 165 29.24 22.48 8.56
CA ALA A 165 29.40 23.51 9.58
C ALA A 165 30.63 23.27 10.47
N LEU A 166 30.93 22.00 10.82
CA LEU A 166 32.14 21.61 11.53
C LEU A 166 33.40 21.81 10.68
N LEU A 167 33.34 21.52 9.37
CA LEU A 167 34.43 21.77 8.43
C LEU A 167 34.68 23.28 8.20
N VAL A 168 33.63 24.10 8.20
CA VAL A 168 33.73 25.56 8.02
C VAL A 168 34.15 26.29 9.31
N SER A 169 34.02 25.66 10.48
CA SER A 169 34.38 26.27 11.78
C SER A 169 35.86 26.10 12.19
N SER A 170 36.71 25.54 11.34
CA SER A 170 38.17 25.46 11.60
C SER A 170 38.96 26.40 10.71
N PRO A 171 39.51 27.52 11.22
CA PRO A 171 40.51 28.28 10.50
C PRO A 171 41.93 27.78 10.78
N THR A 172 42.72 27.77 9.69
CA THR A 172 44.19 27.76 9.56
C THR A 172 44.97 26.44 9.50
N SER A 173 45.44 26.15 8.27
CA SER A 173 46.78 25.63 7.84
C SER A 173 47.25 24.28 8.40
N THR A 174 47.57 23.26 7.59
CA THR A 174 48.80 23.21 6.75
C THR A 174 48.82 21.92 5.89
N THR A 175 49.15 22.06 4.60
CA THR A 175 49.71 21.13 3.57
C THR A 175 49.58 19.58 3.62
N CYS A 176 49.15 19.01 2.47
CA CYS A 176 49.57 17.77 1.75
C CYS A 176 49.73 16.44 2.53
N SER A 177 49.22 15.28 2.08
CA SER A 177 49.45 14.65 0.77
C SER A 177 48.60 13.39 0.57
N SER A 178 48.50 13.03 -0.71
CA SER A 178 47.92 11.85 -1.38
C SER A 178 48.01 10.49 -0.67
N SER A 179 46.95 9.69 -0.73
CA SER A 179 46.88 8.44 -1.54
C SER A 179 45.75 7.49 -1.10
N SER A 180 44.88 7.13 -2.06
CA SER A 180 44.25 5.81 -2.25
C SER A 180 43.68 5.03 -1.04
N PHE A 181 42.35 4.91 -0.97
CA PHE A 181 41.70 3.60 -0.76
C PHE A 181 40.20 3.69 -1.13
N TRP A 182 39.81 3.03 -2.22
CA TRP A 182 38.42 2.69 -2.54
C TRP A 182 38.31 1.16 -2.57
N LEU A 183 37.17 0.67 -2.05
CA LEU A 183 36.56 -0.67 -2.20
C LEU A 183 36.90 -1.73 -1.11
N PRO A 184 36.06 -2.78 -0.91
CA PRO A 184 34.81 -2.74 -0.14
C PRO A 184 34.62 -3.99 0.77
N SER A 185 33.92 -3.93 1.91
CA SER A 185 33.17 -5.11 2.39
C SER A 185 32.27 -4.86 3.60
N LYS A 186 31.19 -5.64 3.60
CA LYS A 186 30.18 -5.89 4.62
C LYS A 186 30.75 -6.04 6.04
N ALA A 187 30.16 -5.33 7.00
CA ALA A 187 29.79 -5.85 8.32
C ALA A 187 28.90 -4.82 9.04
N ALA A 188 27.88 -5.35 9.69
CA ALA A 188 26.90 -4.63 10.48
C ALA A 188 27.47 -4.01 11.76
N ALA A 189 26.62 -3.16 12.37
CA ALA A 189 26.58 -2.72 13.77
C ALA A 189 27.08 -1.28 14.05
N PRO A 190 26.62 -0.64 15.14
CA PRO A 190 25.65 0.44 15.10
C PRO A 190 26.31 1.77 15.48
N CYS A 191 26.08 2.83 14.70
CA CYS A 191 26.53 4.16 15.09
C CYS A 191 25.58 4.74 16.14
N THR A 192 25.80 4.34 17.40
CA THR A 192 25.34 5.10 18.56
C THR A 192 26.13 6.41 18.60
N VAL A 193 25.59 7.45 17.98
CA VAL A 193 26.04 8.82 18.20
C VAL A 193 25.09 9.42 19.22
N MET A 194 25.58 9.67 20.44
CA MET A 194 24.87 10.50 21.41
C MET A 194 24.66 11.89 20.81
N PHE A 195 23.43 12.23 20.48
CA PHE A 195 23.01 13.60 20.19
C PHE A 195 22.10 14.08 21.32
N SER A 196 22.38 15.28 21.82
CA SER A 196 21.44 16.06 22.62
C SER A 196 20.18 16.29 21.80
N GLN A 197 19.07 15.83 22.35
CA GLN A 197 17.75 15.73 21.74
C GLN A 197 17.06 17.10 21.76
N GLU A 198 17.30 17.93 20.75
CA GLU A 198 16.44 19.06 20.39
C GLU A 198 16.10 18.99 18.89
N GLU A 199 14.82 18.64 18.63
CA GLU A 199 14.00 18.91 17.44
C GLU A 199 14.45 18.38 16.05
N LEU A 200 14.50 17.06 15.88
CA LEU A 200 14.09 16.47 14.60
C LEU A 200 12.77 15.73 14.86
N ASP A 201 11.69 16.17 14.21
CA ASP A 201 10.30 15.67 14.39
C ASP A 201 10.10 14.29 13.70
N LEU A 202 10.94 13.33 14.10
CA LEU A 202 10.98 11.95 13.60
C LEU A 202 9.86 11.10 14.21
N ILE A 203 9.37 10.11 13.46
CA ILE A 203 8.46 9.10 14.01
C ILE A 203 9.21 8.20 15.01
N ASP A 204 8.68 8.08 16.22
CA ASP A 204 9.21 7.15 17.23
C ASP A 204 8.74 5.71 16.98
N ARG A 205 9.55 4.73 17.38
CA ARG A 205 9.28 3.30 17.20
C ARG A 205 7.97 2.85 17.85
N ASP A 206 7.59 3.47 18.95
CA ASP A 206 6.32 3.18 19.63
C ASP A 206 5.13 3.61 18.78
N ASP A 207 5.22 4.77 18.10
CA ASP A 207 4.20 5.26 17.18
C ASP A 207 4.13 4.41 15.90
N GLU A 208 5.27 3.93 15.37
CA GLU A 208 5.30 2.97 14.25
C GLU A 208 4.55 1.69 14.59
N GLN A 209 4.89 1.06 15.71
CA GLN A 209 4.30 -0.22 16.14
C GLN A 209 2.82 -0.08 16.43
N LYS A 210 2.42 1.03 17.07
CA LYS A 210 1.02 1.34 17.37
C LYS A 210 0.21 1.60 16.10
N PHE A 211 0.81 2.22 15.10
CA PHE A 211 0.18 2.43 13.80
C PHE A 211 -0.06 1.10 13.07
N LEU A 212 0.96 0.24 12.98
CA LEU A 212 0.84 -1.06 12.32
C LEU A 212 -0.12 -2.02 13.04
N SER A 213 -0.15 -2.02 14.37
CA SER A 213 -1.07 -2.87 15.15
C SER A 213 -2.53 -2.41 15.07
N SER A 214 -2.79 -1.19 14.59
CA SER A 214 -4.18 -0.73 14.42
C SER A 214 -4.96 -1.55 13.39
N ALA A 215 -4.30 -2.30 12.50
CA ALA A 215 -4.95 -3.24 11.58
C ALA A 215 -5.67 -4.39 12.29
N ASP A 216 -5.25 -4.72 13.51
CA ASP A 216 -5.90 -5.75 14.32
C ASP A 216 -7.30 -5.31 14.78
N PHE A 217 -7.64 -4.03 14.67
CA PHE A 217 -8.96 -3.50 15.00
C PHE A 217 -10.09 -4.19 14.23
N LEU A 218 -9.87 -4.46 12.94
CA LEU A 218 -10.84 -5.14 12.09
C LEU A 218 -11.27 -6.45 12.74
N VAL A 219 -10.29 -7.25 13.17
CA VAL A 219 -10.51 -8.59 13.73
C VAL A 219 -10.98 -8.54 15.18
N THR A 220 -10.46 -7.59 15.96
CA THR A 220 -10.65 -7.58 17.43
C THR A 220 -11.93 -6.91 17.87
N ASN A 221 -12.36 -5.86 17.17
CA ASN A 221 -13.45 -5.00 17.62
C ASN A 221 -14.56 -4.86 16.59
N ALA A 222 -14.20 -4.85 15.30
CA ALA A 222 -15.15 -4.56 14.23
C ALA A 222 -15.95 -5.79 13.77
N MET A 223 -15.41 -7.02 13.96
CA MET A 223 -16.01 -8.25 13.45
C MET A 223 -17.48 -8.48 13.83
N PRO A 224 -17.91 -8.34 15.09
CA PRO A 224 -19.32 -8.60 15.43
C PRO A 224 -20.29 -7.68 14.70
N GLY A 225 -19.95 -6.39 14.59
CA GLY A 225 -20.75 -5.41 13.86
C GLY A 225 -20.70 -5.63 12.34
N LEU A 226 -19.55 -6.05 11.83
CA LEU A 226 -19.36 -6.37 10.42
C LEU A 226 -20.18 -7.60 10.01
N ILE A 227 -20.18 -8.67 10.82
CA ILE A 227 -21.00 -9.87 10.60
C ILE A 227 -22.48 -9.52 10.59
N LEU A 228 -22.95 -8.73 11.57
CA LEU A 228 -24.36 -8.34 11.66
C LEU A 228 -24.84 -7.57 10.43
N ASN A 229 -24.07 -6.58 9.99
CA ASN A 229 -24.43 -5.75 8.84
C ASN A 229 -24.30 -6.54 7.53
N MET A 230 -23.30 -7.41 7.41
CA MET A 230 -23.17 -8.33 6.28
C MET A 230 -24.35 -9.31 6.21
N GLN A 231 -24.77 -9.90 7.34
CA GLN A 231 -25.95 -10.77 7.41
C GLN A 231 -27.22 -10.05 6.97
N THR A 232 -27.34 -8.76 7.33
CA THR A 232 -28.48 -7.92 6.92
C THR A 232 -28.50 -7.74 5.41
N ALA A 233 -27.37 -7.38 4.79
CA ALA A 233 -27.23 -7.23 3.34
C ALA A 233 -27.50 -8.56 2.60
N VAL A 234 -26.94 -9.67 3.08
CA VAL A 234 -27.19 -11.01 2.54
C VAL A 234 -28.66 -11.38 2.62
N SER A 235 -29.30 -11.13 3.77
CA SER A 235 -30.72 -11.39 3.96
C SER A 235 -31.57 -10.53 3.03
N GLU A 236 -31.17 -9.30 2.74
CA GLU A 236 -31.87 -8.43 1.82
C GLU A 236 -31.80 -8.94 0.37
N VAL A 237 -30.61 -9.30 -0.12
CA VAL A 237 -30.44 -9.78 -1.50
C VAL A 237 -31.06 -11.16 -1.70
N LEU A 238 -31.00 -12.04 -0.70
CA LEU A 238 -31.51 -13.41 -0.80
C LEU A 238 -33.01 -13.57 -0.46
N LYS A 239 -33.74 -12.48 -0.16
CA LYS A 239 -35.16 -12.50 0.27
C LYS A 239 -36.14 -13.12 -0.75
N GLY A 240 -35.73 -13.33 -2.00
CA GLY A 240 -36.55 -13.99 -3.02
C GLY A 240 -36.03 -15.36 -3.47
N MET A 241 -34.84 -15.77 -3.04
CA MET A 241 -34.16 -16.95 -3.56
C MET A 241 -34.56 -18.21 -2.77
N GLN A 242 -35.15 -19.16 -3.49
CA GLN A 242 -35.50 -20.47 -2.97
C GLN A 242 -34.34 -21.46 -3.15
N LEU A 243 -34.29 -22.44 -2.26
CA LEU A 243 -33.27 -23.51 -2.28
C LEU A 243 -33.28 -24.36 -3.57
N LYS A 244 -34.39 -24.33 -4.31
CA LYS A 244 -34.59 -25.07 -5.57
C LYS A 244 -34.14 -24.28 -6.80
N ASP A 245 -33.92 -22.98 -6.65
CA ASP A 245 -33.58 -22.12 -7.78
C ASP A 245 -32.24 -22.53 -8.36
N VAL A 246 -32.17 -22.52 -9.69
CA VAL A 246 -30.97 -22.89 -10.44
C VAL A 246 -30.09 -21.65 -10.56
N ILE A 247 -28.89 -21.73 -10.00
CA ILE A 247 -27.90 -20.65 -9.99
C ILE A 247 -26.80 -21.01 -10.99
N THR A 248 -26.52 -20.08 -11.90
CA THR A 248 -25.41 -20.16 -12.85
C THR A 248 -24.22 -19.35 -12.34
N THR A 249 -23.03 -19.58 -12.91
CA THR A 249 -21.80 -18.81 -12.66
C THR A 249 -22.08 -17.29 -12.66
N ARG A 250 -22.77 -16.78 -13.68
CA ARG A 250 -23.10 -15.35 -13.81
C ARG A 250 -24.06 -14.86 -12.72
N VAL A 251 -25.10 -15.62 -12.41
CA VAL A 251 -26.07 -15.24 -11.36
C VAL A 251 -25.37 -15.21 -10.00
N LEU A 252 -24.45 -16.15 -9.73
CA LEU A 252 -23.67 -16.15 -8.50
C LEU A 252 -22.78 -14.90 -8.42
N GLN A 253 -22.02 -14.60 -9.47
CA GLN A 253 -21.18 -13.40 -9.56
C GLN A 253 -21.99 -12.12 -9.32
N GLU A 254 -23.12 -11.95 -10.03
CA GLU A 254 -24.02 -10.79 -9.87
C GLU A 254 -24.60 -10.72 -8.44
N THR A 255 -24.93 -11.87 -7.84
CA THR A 255 -25.45 -11.93 -6.46
C THR A 255 -24.38 -11.51 -5.44
N LEU A 256 -23.15 -11.99 -5.55
CA LEU A 256 -22.06 -11.65 -4.63
C LEU A 256 -21.72 -10.16 -4.71
N LEU A 257 -21.56 -9.63 -5.92
CA LEU A 257 -21.33 -8.20 -6.13
C LEU A 257 -22.51 -7.36 -5.61
N ARG A 258 -23.74 -7.82 -5.79
CA ARG A 258 -24.91 -7.11 -5.27
C ARG A 258 -24.96 -7.09 -3.75
N ILE A 259 -24.58 -8.18 -3.07
CA ILE A 259 -24.48 -8.19 -1.60
C ILE A 259 -23.42 -7.20 -1.13
N VAL A 260 -22.24 -7.20 -1.77
CA VAL A 260 -21.16 -6.26 -1.46
C VAL A 260 -21.63 -4.82 -1.68
N ASP A 261 -22.30 -4.51 -2.79
CA ASP A 261 -22.83 -3.18 -3.11
C ASP A 261 -23.88 -2.72 -2.08
N VAL A 262 -24.83 -3.58 -1.73
CA VAL A 262 -25.84 -3.30 -0.69
C VAL A 262 -25.17 -3.04 0.66
N PHE A 263 -24.17 -3.84 1.03
CA PHE A 263 -23.39 -3.64 2.24
C PHE A 263 -22.64 -2.30 2.22
N MET A 264 -21.87 -2.01 1.16
CA MET A 264 -21.05 -0.80 1.03
C MET A 264 -21.89 0.48 0.92
N SER A 265 -23.12 0.38 0.42
CA SER A 265 -24.11 1.46 0.35
C SER A 265 -24.99 1.58 1.59
N SER A 266 -24.82 0.71 2.60
CA SER A 266 -25.64 0.73 3.82
C SER A 266 -25.20 1.85 4.77
N GLY A 267 -25.94 2.96 4.79
CA GLY A 267 -25.67 4.08 5.70
C GLY A 267 -24.95 5.24 5.03
N SER A 268 -23.96 5.83 5.71
CA SER A 268 -23.23 6.98 5.19
C SER A 268 -22.19 6.56 4.13
N PRO A 269 -21.84 7.46 3.19
CA PRO A 269 -20.70 7.25 2.31
C PRO A 269 -19.46 6.87 3.14
N HIS A 270 -18.74 5.85 2.69
CA HIS A 270 -17.53 5.34 3.37
C HIS A 270 -17.71 4.83 4.80
N HIS A 271 -18.94 4.51 5.27
CA HIS A 271 -19.14 3.91 6.60
C HIS A 271 -18.32 2.62 6.82
N TRP A 272 -18.02 1.92 5.73
CA TRP A 272 -17.21 0.71 5.74
C TRP A 272 -15.76 0.94 6.22
N VAL A 273 -15.26 2.19 6.17
CA VAL A 273 -13.95 2.59 6.70
C VAL A 273 -13.92 2.43 8.23
N ASP A 274 -15.05 2.60 8.91
CA ASP A 274 -15.13 2.50 10.36
C ASP A 274 -15.01 1.05 10.87
N TYR A 275 -15.00 0.05 9.97
CA TYR A 275 -14.61 -1.32 10.32
C TYR A 275 -13.09 -1.54 10.24
N LEU A 276 -12.37 -0.74 9.46
CA LEU A 276 -10.92 -0.88 9.26
C LEU A 276 -10.12 -0.07 10.28
N MET A 277 -10.68 1.04 10.75
CA MET A 277 -10.02 1.95 11.67
C MET A 277 -10.97 2.49 12.73
N MET A 278 -10.40 2.79 13.90
CA MET A 278 -11.11 3.38 15.03
C MET A 278 -11.83 4.69 14.61
N PRO A 279 -13.09 4.90 15.05
CA PRO A 279 -13.78 6.18 14.90
C PRO A 279 -13.01 7.32 15.59
N GLN A 280 -12.98 8.50 14.98
CA GLN A 280 -12.22 9.64 15.53
C GLN A 280 -12.82 10.21 16.83
N ASP A 281 -14.09 9.94 17.12
CA ASP A 281 -14.82 10.57 18.21
C ASP A 281 -15.04 9.64 19.41
N ALA A 282 -14.08 9.62 20.35
CA ALA A 282 -14.32 9.32 21.77
C ALA A 282 -13.17 9.69 22.74
N LYS A 283 -12.05 10.29 22.27
CA LYS A 283 -10.99 10.74 23.20
C LYS A 283 -10.24 12.02 22.82
N LEU A 284 -10.72 12.79 21.84
CA LEU A 284 -10.25 14.15 21.61
C LEU A 284 -11.06 15.16 22.44
N SER A 285 -11.08 14.99 23.76
CA SER A 285 -11.69 15.95 24.67
C SER A 285 -11.01 15.87 26.02
N ARG A 286 -10.07 16.81 26.21
CA ARG A 286 -9.25 17.10 27.41
C ARG A 286 -7.92 16.36 27.50
N THR A 287 -6.99 16.76 26.63
CA THR A 287 -5.65 17.13 27.13
C THR A 287 -5.53 18.63 26.99
N THR A 288 -5.88 19.32 28.08
CA THR A 288 -5.37 20.66 28.37
C THR A 288 -3.84 20.61 28.36
N SER A 289 -3.24 21.67 27.80
CA SER A 289 -1.80 22.00 27.75
C SER A 289 -0.89 21.15 26.84
N GLY A 290 -0.64 21.65 25.64
CA GLY A 290 0.72 21.71 25.07
C GLY A 290 1.37 20.44 24.53
N GLU A 291 0.68 19.30 24.45
CA GLU A 291 1.24 18.11 23.78
C GLU A 291 1.06 18.23 22.26
N THR A 292 2.19 18.22 21.55
CA THR A 292 2.29 17.98 20.11
C THR A 292 1.37 16.81 19.73
N VAL A 293 0.56 16.97 18.67
CA VAL A 293 -0.25 15.88 18.12
C VAL A 293 0.69 14.72 17.80
N SER A 294 0.57 13.58 18.51
CA SER A 294 1.42 12.40 18.28
C SER A 294 1.40 12.00 16.81
N LYS A 295 2.57 11.60 16.27
CA LYS A 295 2.75 11.20 14.86
C LYS A 295 1.82 10.07 14.48
N PHE A 296 1.50 9.17 15.41
CA PHE A 296 0.45 8.18 15.24
C PHE A 296 -0.89 8.78 14.79
N ASN A 297 -1.35 9.87 15.42
CA ASN A 297 -2.61 10.51 15.03
C ASN A 297 -2.54 11.11 13.63
N GLN A 298 -1.40 11.69 13.26
CA GLN A 298 -1.17 12.21 11.90
C GLN A 298 -1.28 11.09 10.86
N LEU A 299 -0.61 9.95 11.10
CA LEU A 299 -0.68 8.78 10.22
C LEU A 299 -2.11 8.22 10.10
N MET A 300 -2.85 8.16 11.20
CA MET A 300 -4.25 7.70 11.19
C MET A 300 -5.18 8.64 10.42
N VAL A 301 -5.01 9.96 10.56
CA VAL A 301 -5.79 10.96 9.82
C VAL A 301 -5.51 10.85 8.32
N GLU A 302 -4.23 10.76 7.95
CA GLU A 302 -3.81 10.60 6.55
C GLU A 302 -4.31 9.29 5.95
N THR A 303 -4.24 8.19 6.70
CA THR A 303 -4.81 6.89 6.29
C THR A 303 -6.30 7.03 6.03
N ARG A 304 -7.04 7.70 6.93
CA ARG A 304 -8.48 7.92 6.75
C ARG A 304 -8.75 8.70 5.45
N GLN A 305 -8.00 9.77 5.19
CA GLN A 305 -8.14 10.56 3.97
C GLN A 305 -7.96 9.69 2.71
N VAL A 306 -6.94 8.83 2.70
CA VAL A 306 -6.69 7.89 1.60
C VAL A 306 -7.85 6.90 1.45
N LEU A 307 -8.33 6.29 2.54
CA LEU A 307 -9.43 5.31 2.46
C LEU A 307 -10.76 5.93 2.02
N THR A 308 -10.99 7.21 2.32
CA THR A 308 -12.18 7.94 1.88
C THR A 308 -12.04 8.56 0.49
N SER A 309 -10.89 8.38 -0.18
CA SER A 309 -10.67 8.96 -1.50
C SER A 309 -11.45 8.20 -2.58
N THR A 310 -11.79 8.91 -3.65
CA THR A 310 -12.46 8.32 -4.81
C THR A 310 -11.57 7.30 -5.50
N GLU A 311 -10.28 7.59 -5.63
CA GLU A 311 -9.29 6.70 -6.24
C GLU A 311 -9.18 5.39 -5.46
N PHE A 312 -9.14 5.45 -4.13
CA PHE A 312 -9.10 4.23 -3.33
C PHE A 312 -10.42 3.44 -3.41
N THR A 313 -11.56 4.13 -3.48
CA THR A 313 -12.87 3.49 -3.66
C THR A 313 -12.93 2.73 -4.99
N ASP A 314 -12.41 3.29 -6.08
CA ASP A 314 -12.30 2.63 -7.38
C ASP A 314 -11.40 1.39 -7.29
N ILE A 315 -10.25 1.49 -6.61
CA ILE A 315 -9.34 0.35 -6.40
C ILE A 315 -10.02 -0.78 -5.63
N VAL A 316 -10.79 -0.45 -4.60
CA VAL A 316 -11.58 -1.42 -3.83
C VAL A 316 -12.61 -2.11 -4.74
N GLU A 317 -13.36 -1.35 -5.54
CA GLU A 317 -14.39 -1.92 -6.43
C GLU A 317 -13.79 -2.88 -7.46
N ILE A 318 -12.71 -2.47 -8.14
CA ILE A 318 -12.04 -3.31 -9.13
C ILE A 318 -11.42 -4.56 -8.45
N SER A 319 -10.85 -4.42 -7.26
CA SER A 319 -10.26 -5.56 -6.51
C SER A 319 -11.34 -6.56 -6.07
N LEU A 320 -12.46 -6.10 -5.54
CA LEU A 320 -13.58 -6.96 -5.11
C LEU A 320 -14.22 -7.67 -6.31
N LYS A 321 -14.34 -6.98 -7.44
CA LYS A 321 -14.81 -7.58 -8.69
C LYS A 321 -13.86 -8.67 -9.19
N CYS A 322 -12.56 -8.37 -9.27
CA CYS A 322 -11.54 -9.34 -9.68
C CYS A 322 -11.52 -10.56 -8.75
N PHE A 323 -11.60 -10.35 -7.43
CA PHE A 323 -11.70 -11.43 -6.45
C PHE A 323 -12.94 -12.29 -6.73
N THR A 324 -14.11 -11.65 -6.92
CA THR A 324 -15.38 -12.36 -7.16
C THR A 324 -15.30 -13.23 -8.42
N ASP A 325 -14.76 -12.68 -9.51
CA ASP A 325 -14.62 -13.40 -10.78
C ASP A 325 -13.75 -14.65 -10.61
N ALA A 326 -12.58 -14.49 -9.97
CA ALA A 326 -11.68 -15.60 -9.67
C ALA A 326 -12.29 -16.62 -8.70
N LEU A 327 -13.05 -16.18 -7.71
CA LEU A 327 -13.72 -17.07 -6.74
C LEU A 327 -14.78 -17.93 -7.42
N VAL A 328 -15.57 -17.34 -8.30
CA VAL A 328 -16.61 -18.07 -9.03
C VAL A 328 -15.98 -19.06 -10.02
N GLU A 329 -14.87 -18.70 -10.67
CA GLU A 329 -14.07 -19.62 -11.49
C GLU A 329 -13.53 -20.80 -10.65
N GLU A 330 -12.99 -20.54 -9.46
CA GLU A 330 -12.52 -21.59 -8.54
C GLU A 330 -13.66 -22.52 -8.07
N MET A 331 -14.86 -21.98 -7.87
CA MET A 331 -16.04 -22.81 -7.57
C MET A 331 -16.44 -23.68 -8.77
N GLU A 332 -16.28 -23.18 -9.99
CA GLU A 332 -16.57 -23.93 -11.21
C GLU A 332 -15.59 -25.08 -11.42
N THR A 333 -14.29 -24.88 -11.15
CA THR A 333 -13.26 -25.93 -11.28
C THR A 333 -13.43 -27.06 -10.27
N GLN A 334 -13.87 -26.75 -9.05
CA GLN A 334 -14.13 -27.74 -8.00
C GLN A 334 -15.43 -28.53 -8.20
N SER A 335 -16.33 -28.04 -9.07
CA SER A 335 -17.57 -28.71 -9.42
C SER A 335 -17.34 -29.85 -10.43
N VAL A 336 -17.64 -31.09 -10.06
CA VAL A 336 -17.57 -32.24 -10.98
C VAL A 336 -18.52 -32.05 -12.18
N ALA A 337 -17.95 -32.03 -13.39
CA ALA A 337 -18.60 -32.02 -14.71
C ALA A 337 -19.72 -30.97 -14.89
N GLY A 338 -19.36 -29.72 -15.22
CA GLY A 338 -20.25 -28.73 -15.81
C GLY A 338 -21.36 -28.17 -14.92
N GLY A 339 -21.30 -28.41 -13.61
CA GLY A 339 -22.37 -28.08 -12.65
C GLY A 339 -22.76 -26.60 -12.60
N LEU A 340 -21.82 -25.68 -12.37
CA LEU A 340 -22.13 -24.24 -12.27
C LEU A 340 -22.36 -23.59 -13.66
N ALA A 341 -21.61 -24.06 -14.67
CA ALA A 341 -21.75 -23.62 -16.06
C ALA A 341 -23.14 -23.94 -16.65
N THR A 342 -23.71 -25.10 -16.31
CA THR A 342 -25.03 -25.55 -16.78
C THR A 342 -26.15 -25.14 -15.81
N GLY A 343 -25.79 -24.64 -14.63
CA GLY A 343 -26.69 -24.26 -13.55
C GLY A 343 -26.86 -25.35 -12.49
N MET A 344 -26.68 -24.96 -11.22
CA MET A 344 -26.80 -25.84 -10.06
C MET A 344 -27.90 -25.35 -9.10
N PRO A 345 -28.73 -26.23 -8.51
CA PRO A 345 -29.67 -25.84 -7.47
C PRO A 345 -28.96 -25.22 -6.26
N LEU A 346 -29.49 -24.12 -5.74
CA LEU A 346 -28.94 -23.38 -4.60
C LEU A 346 -28.59 -24.28 -3.41
N ALA A 347 -29.43 -25.25 -3.08
CA ALA A 347 -29.19 -26.21 -1.99
C ALA A 347 -27.91 -27.05 -2.17
N LYS A 348 -27.52 -27.35 -3.42
CA LYS A 348 -26.28 -28.10 -3.73
C LYS A 348 -25.04 -27.20 -3.76
N MET A 349 -25.25 -25.89 -3.92
CA MET A 349 -24.18 -24.90 -3.92
C MET A 349 -23.71 -24.54 -2.50
N LEU A 350 -24.60 -24.56 -1.49
CA LEU A 350 -24.22 -24.23 -0.10
C LEU A 350 -23.04 -25.08 0.42
N PRO A 351 -23.02 -26.42 0.24
CA PRO A 351 -21.86 -27.21 0.63
C PRO A 351 -20.59 -26.93 -0.19
N GLN A 352 -20.71 -26.41 -1.41
CA GLN A 352 -19.54 -26.01 -2.20
C GLN A 352 -18.96 -24.68 -1.72
N ILE A 353 -19.81 -23.72 -1.36
CA ILE A 353 -19.41 -22.46 -0.73
C ILE A 353 -18.59 -22.71 0.55
N GLU A 354 -19.03 -23.67 1.38
CA GLU A 354 -18.30 -24.03 2.59
C GLU A 354 -16.94 -24.72 2.28
N LYS A 355 -16.82 -25.41 1.15
CA LYS A 355 -15.56 -26.03 0.71
C LYS A 355 -14.57 -25.02 0.16
N THR A 356 -15.03 -23.92 -0.46
CA THR A 356 -14.16 -22.88 -0.99
C THR A 356 -13.69 -21.89 0.06
N THR A 357 -14.44 -21.71 1.15
CA THR A 357 -14.07 -20.77 2.22
C THR A 357 -12.64 -20.95 2.76
N PRO A 358 -12.13 -22.17 3.07
CA PRO A 358 -10.73 -22.37 3.48
C PRO A 358 -9.70 -21.90 2.46
N VAL A 359 -10.04 -21.89 1.16
CA VAL A 359 -9.16 -21.40 0.08
C VAL A 359 -9.11 -19.88 0.08
N ILE A 360 -10.26 -19.21 0.32
CA ILE A 360 -10.36 -17.75 0.44
C ILE A 360 -9.52 -17.21 1.60
N ILE A 361 -9.55 -17.91 2.74
CA ILE A 361 -8.84 -17.51 3.99
C ILE A 361 -7.47 -18.18 4.14
N ALA A 362 -6.92 -18.73 3.05
CA ALA A 362 -5.61 -19.34 3.04
C ALA A 362 -4.49 -18.30 3.25
N GLU A 363 -3.32 -18.78 3.69
CA GLU A 363 -2.13 -17.94 3.85
C GLU A 363 -1.79 -17.18 2.55
N PRO A 364 -1.34 -15.91 2.61
CA PRO A 364 -1.12 -15.08 1.42
C PRO A 364 -0.25 -15.71 0.35
N GLY A 365 0.81 -16.42 0.73
CA GLY A 365 1.71 -17.09 -0.22
C GLY A 365 1.05 -18.22 -1.03
N LYS A 366 -0.09 -18.76 -0.56
CA LYS A 366 -0.88 -19.80 -1.22
C LYS A 366 -2.21 -19.28 -1.75
N ASN A 367 -2.55 -18.02 -1.45
CA ASN A 367 -3.83 -17.43 -1.78
C ASN A 367 -3.76 -16.76 -3.15
N GLN A 368 -4.23 -17.47 -4.17
CA GLN A 368 -4.22 -16.98 -5.56
C GLN A 368 -5.00 -15.66 -5.73
N PHE A 369 -6.02 -15.42 -4.92
CA PHE A 369 -6.83 -14.20 -5.00
C PHE A 369 -6.03 -12.96 -4.57
N LEU A 370 -5.21 -13.08 -3.51
CA LEU A 370 -4.33 -12.00 -3.07
C LEU A 370 -3.19 -11.74 -4.06
N GLN A 371 -2.70 -12.79 -4.74
CA GLN A 371 -1.72 -12.64 -5.82
C GLN A 371 -2.33 -11.90 -7.01
N LEU A 372 -3.54 -12.25 -7.43
CA LEU A 372 -4.27 -11.56 -8.49
C LEU A 372 -4.44 -10.06 -8.17
N ILE A 373 -4.93 -9.72 -6.98
CA ILE A 373 -5.09 -8.30 -6.58
C ILE A 373 -3.76 -7.55 -6.58
N ARG A 374 -2.66 -8.18 -6.17
CA ARG A 374 -1.33 -7.57 -6.21
C ARG A 374 -0.83 -7.31 -7.62
N ASP A 375 -1.09 -8.25 -8.51
CA ASP A 375 -0.51 -8.23 -9.85
C ASP A 375 -1.35 -7.36 -10.82
N MET A 376 -2.50 -6.85 -10.37
CA MET A 376 -3.30 -5.85 -11.08
C MET A 376 -2.55 -4.52 -11.26
N SER A 377 -2.58 -4.01 -12.49
CA SER A 377 -1.86 -2.78 -12.87
C SER A 377 -2.38 -1.55 -12.12
N GLU A 378 -3.68 -1.47 -11.92
CA GLU A 378 -4.39 -0.38 -11.27
C GLU A 378 -3.97 -0.27 -9.80
N VAL A 379 -3.86 -1.42 -9.12
CA VAL A 379 -3.43 -1.54 -7.73
C VAL A 379 -1.96 -1.12 -7.60
N GLN A 380 -1.09 -1.60 -8.49
CA GLN A 380 0.33 -1.24 -8.48
C GLN A 380 0.57 0.25 -8.73
N VAL A 381 -0.13 0.82 -9.72
CA VAL A 381 -0.04 2.24 -10.04
C VAL A 381 -0.53 3.08 -8.87
N PHE A 382 -1.67 2.71 -8.27
CA PHE A 382 -2.20 3.40 -7.09
C PHE A 382 -1.18 3.45 -5.94
N PHE A 383 -0.61 2.30 -5.55
CA PHE A 383 0.36 2.27 -4.45
C PHE A 383 1.69 2.96 -4.80
N THR A 384 2.10 2.94 -6.07
CA THR A 384 3.27 3.70 -6.53
C THR A 384 3.04 5.20 -6.38
N LEU A 385 1.86 5.69 -6.79
CA LEU A 385 1.49 7.10 -6.66
C LEU A 385 1.32 7.50 -5.20
N LEU A 386 0.68 6.65 -4.38
CA LEU A 386 0.54 6.86 -2.94
C LEU A 386 1.92 6.96 -2.27
N TYR A 387 2.86 6.09 -2.63
CA TYR A 387 4.20 6.17 -2.07
C TYR A 387 4.96 7.43 -2.53
N ALA A 388 4.83 7.81 -3.80
CA ALA A 388 5.48 8.98 -4.37
C ALA A 388 4.89 10.32 -3.89
N SER A 389 3.67 10.34 -3.35
CA SER A 389 3.06 11.54 -2.77
C SER A 389 3.72 11.85 -1.42
N MET A 390 4.79 12.64 -1.46
CA MET A 390 5.54 13.01 -0.25
C MET A 390 4.66 13.81 0.72
N PRO A 391 4.76 13.55 2.04
CA PRO A 391 4.07 14.36 3.04
C PRO A 391 4.57 15.82 2.95
N GLN A 392 3.64 16.77 2.96
CA GLN A 392 3.95 18.21 2.90
C GLN A 392 4.61 18.73 4.17
#